data_AF-A0A521TKJ3-F1
#
_entry.id   AF-A0A521TKJ3-F1
#
_cell.length_a   1.000
_cell.length_b   1.000
_cell.length_c   1.000
_cell.angle_alpha   90.00
_cell.angle_beta   90.00
_cell.angle_gamma   90.00
#
_symmetry.space_group_name_H-M   'P 1'
#
loop_
_entity.id
_entity.type
_entity.pdbx_description
1 polymer ?
#
loop_
_entity_poly.entity_id
_entity_poly.type
_entity_poly.pdbx_seq_one_letter_code
_entity_poly.pdbx_strand_id
1 'polypeptide(L)'
;MATSKTKLDDERLIAEHVELDSGRRGFGDARLRGSKVPVWAIVGYLRAVTDPVQTAKEYNIPIDEVRAAQAYYRKYDREIDDRLRRTGTAGLGGGPLPRP
;
A
#
# COMPACT_ATOMS: atom_id res chain seq x y z
N MET A 1 2.25 24.18 -14.48
CA MET A 1 1.42 23.86 -13.30
C MET A 1 0.51 22.69 -13.65
N ALA A 2 0.84 21.46 -13.25
CA ALA A 2 0.10 20.24 -13.67
C ALA A 2 0.00 19.19 -12.54
N THR A 3 0.01 19.63 -11.28
CA THR A 3 0.07 18.74 -10.11
C THR A 3 -1.28 18.54 -9.42
N SER A 4 -2.32 19.27 -9.84
CA SER A 4 -3.62 19.28 -9.17
C SER A 4 -4.58 18.18 -9.62
N LYS A 5 -4.43 17.68 -10.85
CA LYS A 5 -5.31 16.62 -11.39
C LYS A 5 -4.99 15.28 -10.73
N THR A 6 -3.71 14.90 -10.74
CA THR A 6 -3.22 13.64 -10.15
C THR A 6 -3.59 13.48 -8.69
N LYS A 7 -3.41 14.51 -7.83
CA LYS A 7 -3.80 14.42 -6.42
C LYS A 7 -5.30 14.18 -6.21
N LEU A 8 -6.15 14.85 -7.00
CA LEU A 8 -7.59 14.71 -6.86
C LEU A 8 -8.06 13.34 -7.35
N ASP A 9 -7.45 12.85 -8.43
CA ASP A 9 -7.66 11.50 -8.94
C ASP A 9 -7.16 10.45 -7.93
N ASP A 10 -6.00 10.66 -7.30
CA ASP A 10 -5.45 9.81 -6.24
C ASP A 10 -6.40 9.73 -5.04
N GLU A 11 -6.94 10.86 -4.57
CA GLU A 11 -7.88 10.88 -3.44
C GLU A 11 -9.23 10.22 -3.77
N ARG A 12 -9.70 10.37 -5.02
CA ARG A 12 -10.89 9.63 -5.50
C ARG A 12 -10.62 8.13 -5.59
N LEU A 13 -9.49 7.73 -6.15
CA LEU A 13 -9.08 6.34 -6.24
C LEU A 13 -8.94 5.72 -4.85
N ILE A 14 -8.38 6.44 -3.88
CA ILE A 14 -8.36 6.02 -2.48
C ILE A 14 -9.78 5.84 -1.94
N ALA A 15 -10.67 6.82 -2.10
CA ALA A 15 -12.02 6.73 -1.56
C ALA A 15 -12.88 5.63 -2.22
N GLU A 16 -12.62 5.32 -3.49
CA GLU A 16 -13.38 4.33 -4.27
C GLU A 16 -12.84 2.92 -4.10
N HIS A 17 -11.50 2.77 -4.04
CA HIS A 17 -10.83 1.48 -4.01
C HIS A 17 -10.24 1.09 -2.67
N VAL A 18 -10.08 2.00 -1.70
CA VAL A 18 -9.53 1.67 -0.38
C VAL A 18 -10.65 1.70 0.66
N GLU A 19 -10.91 0.55 1.25
CA GLU A 19 -11.80 0.39 2.39
C GLU A 19 -10.99 0.36 3.69
N LEU A 20 -11.32 1.30 4.58
CA LEU A 20 -10.83 1.28 5.94
C LEU A 20 -11.54 0.17 6.70
N ASP A 21 -10.78 -0.75 7.30
CA ASP A 21 -11.36 -1.72 8.19
C ASP A 21 -11.85 -1.01 9.47
N SER A 22 -13.16 -0.79 9.57
CA SER A 22 -13.82 -0.13 10.70
C SER A 22 -13.63 -0.87 12.04
N GLY A 23 -13.00 -2.05 12.03
CA GLY A 23 -12.72 -2.89 13.18
C GLY A 23 -11.45 -2.50 13.94
N ARG A 24 -11.41 -1.31 14.55
CA ARG A 24 -10.47 -0.91 15.64
C ARG A 24 -8.95 -1.01 15.38
N ARG A 25 -8.45 -1.42 14.21
CA ARG A 25 -7.01 -1.65 13.96
C ARG A 25 -6.25 -0.49 13.31
N GLY A 26 -6.93 0.60 12.95
CA GLY A 26 -6.31 1.85 12.47
C GLY A 26 -6.01 1.88 10.98
N PHE A 27 -5.45 2.99 10.50
CA PHE A 27 -5.21 3.26 9.07
C PHE A 27 -4.20 2.27 8.44
N GLY A 28 -3.41 1.56 9.26
CA GLY A 28 -2.49 0.51 8.80
C GLY A 28 -3.16 -0.81 8.33
N ASP A 29 -4.44 -1.06 8.65
CA ASP A 29 -5.19 -2.26 8.22
C ASP A 29 -6.16 -2.01 7.06
N ALA A 30 -6.01 -0.87 6.37
CA ALA A 30 -6.77 -0.55 5.17
C ALA A 30 -6.61 -1.63 4.08
N ARG A 31 -7.68 -1.90 3.33
CA ARG A 31 -7.75 -2.96 2.31
C ARG A 31 -8.30 -2.41 1.01
N LEU A 32 -7.93 -3.03 -0.10
CA LEU A 32 -8.54 -2.73 -1.39
C LEU A 32 -9.97 -3.31 -1.44
N ARG A 33 -10.95 -2.52 -1.85
CA ARG A 33 -12.37 -2.90 -1.85
C ARG A 33 -12.66 -4.03 -2.84
N GLY A 34 -12.06 -3.99 -4.04
CA GLY A 34 -12.28 -5.01 -5.07
C GLY A 34 -11.62 -6.32 -4.69
N SER A 35 -10.31 -6.26 -4.47
CA SER A 35 -9.49 -7.45 -4.30
C SER A 35 -9.39 -7.94 -2.85
N LYS A 36 -9.88 -7.15 -1.88
CA LYS A 36 -9.78 -7.39 -0.43
C LYS A 36 -8.34 -7.54 0.09
N VAL A 37 -7.36 -7.18 -0.74
CA VAL A 37 -5.94 -7.25 -0.43
C VAL A 37 -5.57 -6.08 0.50
N PRO A 38 -4.86 -6.31 1.61
CA PRO A 38 -4.43 -5.24 2.47
C PRO A 38 -3.43 -4.30 1.77
N VAL A 39 -3.60 -2.99 1.95
CA VAL A 39 -2.75 -1.96 1.33
C VAL A 39 -1.28 -2.16 1.72
N TRP A 40 -0.99 -2.50 2.97
CA TRP A 40 0.38 -2.74 3.44
C TRP A 40 1.07 -3.89 2.71
N ALA A 41 0.34 -4.91 2.22
CA ALA A 41 0.94 -6.01 1.48
C ALA A 41 1.37 -5.58 0.08
N ILE A 42 0.54 -4.79 -0.62
CA ILE A 42 0.88 -4.20 -1.91
C ILE A 42 2.10 -3.27 -1.78
N VAL A 43 2.12 -2.44 -0.73
CA VAL A 43 3.26 -1.54 -0.44
C VAL A 43 4.53 -2.33 -0.13
N GLY A 44 4.43 -3.39 0.66
CA GLY A 44 5.55 -4.27 0.98
C GLY A 44 6.16 -4.92 -0.26
N TYR A 45 5.31 -5.41 -1.18
CA TYR A 45 5.76 -5.97 -2.45
C TYR A 45 6.32 -4.91 -3.41
N LEU A 46 5.69 -3.73 -3.48
CA LEU A 46 6.19 -2.58 -4.23
C LEU A 46 7.58 -2.15 -3.78
N ARG A 47 7.89 -2.21 -2.47
CA ARG A 47 9.25 -1.95 -1.96
C ARG A 47 10.27 -2.99 -2.45
N ALA A 48 9.84 -4.23 -2.70
CA ALA A 48 10.71 -5.31 -3.17
C ALA A 48 10.96 -5.24 -4.69
N VAL A 49 9.90 -4.98 -5.47
CA VAL A 49 9.93 -5.07 -6.93
C VAL A 49 10.10 -3.71 -7.60
N THR A 50 9.74 -2.61 -6.91
CA THR A 50 9.80 -1.22 -7.39
C THR A 50 9.01 -0.96 -8.69
N ASP A 51 8.14 -1.90 -9.09
CA ASP A 51 7.33 -1.79 -10.31
C ASP A 51 5.82 -2.02 -10.02
N PRO A 52 4.97 -0.99 -10.22
CA PRO A 52 3.53 -1.09 -9.97
C PRO A 52 2.78 -1.91 -11.02
N VAL A 53 3.29 -2.01 -12.26
CA VAL A 53 2.69 -2.83 -13.32
C VAL A 53 2.90 -4.30 -13.02
N GLN A 54 4.12 -4.66 -12.61
CA GLN A 54 4.44 -6.01 -12.19
C GLN A 54 3.67 -6.41 -10.94
N THR A 55 3.54 -5.51 -9.96
CA THR A 55 2.73 -5.74 -8.75
C THR A 55 1.27 -6.00 -9.10
N ALA A 56 0.69 -5.19 -10.00
CA ALA A 56 -0.68 -5.38 -10.47
C ALA A 56 -0.88 -6.75 -11.12
N LYS A 57 0.09 -7.18 -11.94
CA LYS A 57 0.05 -8.48 -12.60
C LYS A 57 0.18 -9.65 -11.62
N GLU A 58 1.09 -9.56 -10.65
CA GLU A 58 1.34 -10.64 -9.69
C GLU A 58 0.17 -10.83 -8.73
N TYR A 59 -0.40 -9.72 -8.25
CA TYR A 59 -1.59 -9.76 -7.39
C TYR A 59 -2.89 -9.95 -8.18
N ASN A 60 -2.82 -9.95 -9.52
CA ASN A 60 -3.96 -10.01 -10.42
C ASN A 60 -5.03 -8.94 -10.10
N ILE A 61 -4.58 -7.71 -9.84
CA ILE A 61 -5.41 -6.56 -9.50
C ILE A 61 -5.23 -5.43 -10.52
N PRO A 62 -6.23 -4.55 -10.72
CA PRO A 62 -6.07 -3.41 -11.61
C PRO A 62 -4.96 -2.47 -11.11
N ILE A 63 -4.25 -1.85 -12.05
CA ILE A 63 -3.18 -0.91 -11.72
C ILE A 63 -3.68 0.32 -10.96
N ASP A 64 -4.95 0.69 -11.13
CA ASP A 64 -5.61 1.74 -10.37
C ASP A 64 -5.70 1.41 -8.88
N GLU A 65 -5.91 0.15 -8.50
CA GLU A 65 -5.86 -0.30 -7.10
C GLU A 65 -4.43 -0.22 -6.54
N VAL A 66 -3.41 -0.56 -7.34
CA VAL A 66 -2.00 -0.43 -6.94
C VAL A 66 -1.61 1.03 -6.75
N ARG A 67 -2.09 1.91 -7.63
CA ARG A 67 -1.89 3.37 -7.51
C ARG A 67 -2.62 3.93 -6.30
N ALA A 68 -3.85 3.52 -6.05
CA ALA A 68 -4.60 3.89 -4.85
C ALA A 68 -3.84 3.48 -3.57
N ALA A 69 -3.30 2.25 -3.54
CA ALA A 69 -2.47 1.78 -2.44
C ALA A 69 -1.19 2.64 -2.25
N GLN A 70 -0.52 3.01 -3.33
CA GLN A 70 0.66 3.88 -3.28
C GLN A 70 0.32 5.30 -2.81
N ALA A 71 -0.79 5.87 -3.29
CA ALA A 71 -1.25 7.18 -2.87
C ALA A 71 -1.67 7.19 -1.39
N TYR A 72 -2.34 6.13 -0.94
CA TYR A 72 -2.70 5.94 0.46
C TYR A 72 -1.46 5.83 1.35
N TYR A 73 -0.45 5.07 0.90
CA TYR A 73 0.84 4.97 1.57
C TYR A 73 1.55 6.32 1.69
N ARG A 74 1.53 7.17 0.65
CA ARG A 74 2.10 8.53 0.75
C ARG A 74 1.41 9.40 1.80
N LYS A 75 0.11 9.18 2.04
CA LYS A 75 -0.69 9.93 3.01
C LYS A 75 -0.52 9.39 4.44
N TYR A 76 -0.32 8.09 4.60
CA TYR A 76 -0.24 7.38 5.89
C TYR A 76 1.06 6.57 6.06
N ASP A 77 2.17 7.08 5.52
CA ASP A 77 3.47 6.40 5.44
C ASP A 77 3.91 5.81 6.78
N ARG A 78 3.83 6.63 7.84
CA ARG A 78 4.15 6.21 9.22
C ARG A 78 3.31 5.04 9.72
N GLU A 79 2.00 5.07 9.52
CA GLU A 79 1.12 4.03 10.05
C GLU A 79 1.29 2.70 9.31
N ILE A 80 1.49 2.77 8.00
CA ILE A 80 1.78 1.58 7.20
C ILE A 80 3.17 1.05 7.49
N ASP A 81 4.18 1.90 7.69
CA ASP A 81 5.52 1.46 8.08
C ASP A 81 5.52 0.82 9.48
N ASP A 82 4.83 1.40 10.44
CA ASP A 82 4.63 0.82 11.77
C ASP A 82 3.84 -0.51 11.71
N ARG A 83 2.93 -0.66 10.75
CA ARG A 83 2.24 -1.94 10.50
C ARG A 83 3.18 -2.98 9.90
N LEU A 84 3.94 -2.62 8.88
CA LEU A 84 4.94 -3.47 8.23
C LEU A 84 6.00 -3.94 9.23
N ARG A 85 6.47 -3.04 10.11
CA ARG A 85 7.41 -3.36 11.17
C ARG A 85 6.84 -4.38 12.17
N ARG A 86 5.56 -4.24 12.55
CA ARG A 86 4.87 -5.19 13.44
C ARG A 86 4.61 -6.56 12.80
N THR A 87 4.38 -6.61 11.49
CA THR A 87 4.10 -7.86 10.77
C THR A 87 5.36 -8.70 10.52
N GLY A 88 6.56 -8.18 10.85
CA GLY A 88 7.82 -8.90 10.62
C GLY A 88 8.28 -8.89 9.16
N THR A 89 7.60 -8.16 8.28
CA THR A 89 8.06 -7.81 6.92
C THR A 89 9.17 -6.76 6.92
N ALA A 90 9.81 -6.51 8.07
CA ALA A 90 10.92 -5.59 8.31
C ALA A 90 12.25 -5.98 7.61
N GLY A 91 12.20 -6.80 6.56
CA GLY A 91 13.38 -7.36 5.88
C GLY A 91 13.84 -6.62 4.62
N LEU A 92 13.20 -5.52 4.20
CA LEU A 92 13.60 -4.78 2.99
C LEU A 92 13.77 -3.30 3.31
N GLY A 93 14.86 -2.94 4.00
CA GLY A 93 15.24 -1.53 4.12
C GLY A 93 16.22 -1.07 5.20
N GLY A 94 16.68 -1.90 6.15
CA GLY A 94 17.73 -1.40 7.07
C GLY A 94 17.92 -2.10 8.42
N GLY A 95 18.18 -3.40 8.44
CA GLY A 95 18.64 -4.09 9.64
C GLY A 95 19.25 -5.46 9.28
N PRO A 96 20.38 -5.87 9.88
CA PRO A 96 21.10 -7.06 9.47
C PRO A 96 20.26 -8.30 9.77
N LEU A 97 20.06 -9.13 8.74
CA LEU A 97 19.42 -10.44 8.85
C LEU A 97 20.22 -11.31 9.83
N PRO A 98 19.59 -11.98 10.82
CA PRO A 98 20.27 -13.05 11.53
C PRO A 98 20.43 -14.23 10.56
N ARG A 99 21.67 -14.69 10.40
CA ARG A 99 22.03 -15.94 9.73
C ARG A 99 22.50 -16.95 10.80
N PRO A 100 22.54 -18.24 10.43
CA PRO A 100 21.72 -19.32 10.98
C PRO A 100 21.94 -19.62 12.47
#